data_AF-A0A3M3RDN5-F1
#
_entry.id   AF-A0A3M3RDN5-F1
#
_cell.length_a   1.000
_cell.length_b   1.000
_cell.length_c   1.000
_cell.angle_alpha   90.00
_cell.angle_beta   90.00
_cell.angle_gamma   90.00
#
_symmetry.space_group_name_H-M   'P 1'
#
loop_
_entity.id
_entity.type
_entity.pdbx_description
1 polymer ?
#
loop_
_entity_poly.entity_id
_entity_poly.type
_entity_poly.pdbx_seq_one_letter_code
_entity_poly.pdbx_strand_id
1 'polypeptide(L)' 'MDEPTLPFGLLDVQGDGRSIEEAQQLLPDEVLRRLRSQARQLGVSVASLLHVAWGRVLAAATGHDRVVFGTV' A
#
# COMPACT_ATOMS: atom_id res chain seq x y z
N MET A 1 -2.13 -14.54 14.45
CA MET A 1 -2.89 -13.51 13.69
C MET A 1 -2.15 -13.37 12.39
N ASP A 2 -2.41 -14.27 11.43
CA ASP A 2 -1.51 -14.58 10.31
C ASP A 2 -2.22 -14.65 8.96
N GLU A 3 -3.43 -14.10 8.86
CA GLU A 3 -4.23 -14.19 7.64
C GLU A 3 -4.08 -12.90 6.80
N PRO A 4 -3.78 -13.01 5.49
CA PRO A 4 -3.67 -11.85 4.60
C PRO A 4 -4.97 -11.05 4.55
N THR A 5 -4.87 -9.72 4.57
CA THR A 5 -6.04 -8.87 4.35
C THR A 5 -6.36 -8.84 2.87
N LEU A 6 -7.48 -9.45 2.51
CA LEU A 6 -8.04 -9.41 1.16
C LEU A 6 -8.94 -8.18 1.02
N PRO A 7 -8.52 -7.13 0.28
CA PRO A 7 -9.40 -6.03 -0.03
C PRO A 7 -10.60 -6.49 -0.88
N PHE A 8 -11.77 -5.95 -0.57
CA PHE A 8 -13.01 -6.17 -1.33
C PHE A 8 -13.55 -7.61 -1.37
N GLY A 9 -13.13 -8.51 -0.46
CA GLY A 9 -13.64 -9.89 -0.41
C GLY A 9 -13.22 -10.76 -1.59
N LEU A 10 -12.20 -10.34 -2.36
CA LEU A 10 -11.59 -11.13 -3.44
C LEU A 10 -10.76 -12.28 -2.83
N LEU A 11 -11.43 -13.39 -2.56
CA LEU A 11 -10.82 -14.65 -2.11
C LEU A 11 -10.13 -15.42 -3.24
N ASP A 12 -10.43 -15.08 -4.50
CA ASP A 12 -9.95 -15.82 -5.66
C ASP A 12 -9.20 -14.91 -6.64
N VAL A 13 -7.94 -14.65 -6.32
CA VAL A 13 -6.95 -14.10 -7.27
C VAL A 13 -6.20 -15.22 -8.02
N GLN A 14 -6.68 -16.47 -7.99
CA GLN A 14 -6.17 -17.55 -8.85
C GLN A 14 -6.72 -17.48 -10.29
N GLY A 15 -6.96 -16.27 -10.79
CA GLY A 15 -7.20 -15.99 -12.20
C GLY A 15 -5.91 -15.57 -12.89
N ASP A 16 -5.86 -15.67 -14.21
CA ASP A 16 -4.76 -15.22 -15.08
C ASP A 16 -4.46 -13.71 -15.06
N GLY A 17 -5.01 -12.96 -14.09
CA GLY A 17 -4.85 -11.52 -13.91
C GLY A 17 -5.56 -10.67 -14.98
N ARG A 18 -6.29 -11.27 -15.93
CA ARG A 18 -6.81 -10.56 -17.12
C ARG A 18 -7.95 -9.59 -16.80
N SER A 19 -8.56 -9.68 -15.63
CA SER A 19 -9.61 -8.77 -15.16
C SER A 19 -9.11 -7.69 -14.19
N ILE A 20 -7.79 -7.60 -13.95
CA ILE A 20 -7.20 -6.55 -13.11
C ILE A 20 -7.02 -5.30 -13.96
N GLU A 21 -7.73 -4.23 -13.60
CA GLU A 21 -7.47 -2.91 -14.16
C GLU A 21 -6.29 -2.26 -13.44
N GLU A 22 -5.22 -1.97 -14.17
CA GLU A 22 -4.05 -1.27 -13.63
C GLU A 22 -4.21 0.24 -13.75
N ALA A 23 -4.08 0.94 -12.63
CA ALA A 23 -3.98 2.39 -12.60
C ALA A 23 -2.55 2.80 -12.22
N GLN A 24 -1.89 3.56 -13.10
CA GLN A 24 -0.59 4.16 -12.83
C GLN A 24 -0.75 5.67 -12.67
N GLN A 25 -0.20 6.22 -11.60
CA GLN A 25 -0.19 7.65 -11.34
C GLN A 25 1.23 8.08 -10.94
N LEU A 26 1.74 9.10 -11.62
CA LEU A 26 3.03 9.68 -11.29
C LEU A 26 2.88 10.53 -10.01
N LEU A 27 3.73 10.26 -9.03
CA LEU A 27 3.84 11.12 -7.85
C LEU A 27 4.50 12.44 -8.24
N PRO A 28 3.85 13.60 -8.00
CA PRO A 28 4.47 14.90 -8.25
C PRO A 28 5.78 15.05 -7.47
N ASP A 29 6.78 15.69 -8.09
CA ASP A 29 8.13 15.85 -7.50
C ASP A 29 8.11 16.52 -6.12
N GLU A 30 7.17 17.43 -5.89
CA GLU A 30 7.01 18.08 -4.59
C GLU A 30 6.66 17.08 -3.49
N VAL A 31 5.74 16.15 -3.77
CA VAL A 31 5.35 15.08 -2.84
C VAL A 31 6.56 14.18 -2.56
N LEU A 32 7.32 13.83 -3.59
CA LEU A 32 8.53 13.00 -3.45
C LEU A 32 9.61 13.70 -2.60
N ARG A 33 9.83 15.00 -2.80
CA ARG A 33 10.77 15.78 -1.98
C ARG A 33 10.36 15.80 -0.52
N ARG A 34 9.07 16.02 -0.24
CA ARG A 34 8.52 16.01 1.13
C ARG A 34 8.66 14.65 1.79
N LEU A 35 8.34 13.56 1.08
CA LEU A 35 8.52 12.19 1.58
C LEU A 35 9.99 11.91 1.95
N ARG A 36 10.93 12.30 1.09
CA ARG A 36 12.38 12.14 1.37
C ARG A 36 12.82 12.95 2.58
N SER A 37 12.32 14.17 2.74
CA SER A 37 12.61 15.00 3.91
C SER A 37 12.10 14.35 5.20
N GLN A 38 10.84 13.88 5.21
CA GLN A 38 10.25 13.21 6.37
C GLN A 38 10.96 11.90 6.72
N ALA A 39 11.28 11.08 5.71
CA ALA A 39 12.01 9.83 5.91
C ALA A 39 13.37 10.07 6.60
N ARG A 40 14.10 11.11 6.16
CA ARG A 40 15.37 11.52 6.78
C ARG A 40 15.18 12.00 8.22
N GLN A 41 14.17 12.82 8.48
CA GLN A 41 13.87 13.33 9.83
C GLN A 41 13.52 12.20 10.80
N LEU A 42 12.84 11.16 10.31
CA LEU A 42 12.41 10.00 11.10
C LEU A 42 13.48 8.89 11.15
N GLY A 43 14.58 9.00 10.40
CA GLY A 43 15.62 7.96 10.33
C GLY A 43 15.19 6.68 9.63
N VAL A 44 14.18 6.74 8.75
CA VAL A 44 13.62 5.58 8.04
C VAL A 44 13.77 5.73 6.52
N SER A 45 13.48 4.65 5.78
CA SER A 45 13.43 4.69 4.31
C SER A 45 12.11 5.29 3.81
N VAL A 46 12.11 5.84 2.58
CA VAL A 46 10.86 6.24 1.90
C VAL A 46 9.94 5.04 1.70
N ALA A 47 10.48 3.84 1.45
CA ALA A 47 9.71 2.61 1.36
C ALA A 47 8.90 2.33 2.63
N SER A 48 9.46 2.59 3.82
CA SER A 48 8.75 2.44 5.09
C SER A 48 7.50 3.34 5.16
N LEU A 49 7.64 4.59 4.71
CA LEU A 49 6.50 5.53 4.65
C LEU A 49 5.44 5.07 3.63
N LEU A 50 5.87 4.53 2.48
CA LEU A 50 4.96 3.99 1.47
C LEU A 50 4.22 2.75 1.96
N HIS A 51 4.87 1.86 2.72
CA HIS A 51 4.20 0.72 3.35
C HIS A 51 3.12 1.17 4.32
N VAL A 52 3.39 2.19 5.15
CA VAL A 52 2.37 2.76 6.03
C VAL A 52 1.22 3.37 5.22
N ALA A 53 1.53 4.13 4.16
CA ALA A 53 0.51 4.70 3.29
C ALA A 53 -0.38 3.61 2.65
N TRP A 54 0.22 2.52 2.17
CA TRP A 54 -0.50 1.40 1.61
C TRP A 54 -1.38 0.68 2.64
N GLY A 55 -0.86 0.46 3.85
CA GLY A 55 -1.65 -0.09 4.95
C GLY A 55 -2.89 0.75 5.26
N ARG A 56 -2.78 2.09 5.20
CA ARG A 56 -3.94 2.98 5.38
C ARG A 56 -4.95 2.90 4.24
N VAL A 57 -4.49 2.76 3.00
CA VAL A 57 -5.37 2.55 1.83
C VAL A 57 -6.14 1.25 1.99
N LEU A 58 -5.45 0.15 2.34
CA LEU A 58 -6.09 -1.14 2.57
C LEU A 58 -7.09 -1.09 3.73
N ALA A 59 -6.74 -0.42 4.84
CA ALA A 59 -7.65 -0.27 5.97
C ALA A 59 -8.94 0.46 5.57
N ALA A 60 -8.81 1.57 4.85
CA ALA A 60 -9.95 2.33 4.35
C ALA A 60 -10.80 1.53 3.33
N ALA A 61 -10.14 0.79 2.44
CA ALA A 61 -10.80 -0.03 1.41
C ALA A 61 -11.52 -1.25 1.99
N THR A 62 -11.03 -1.80 3.10
CA THR A 62 -11.57 -3.02 3.73
C THR A 62 -12.52 -2.73 4.89
N GLY A 63 -12.50 -1.51 5.43
CA GLY A 63 -13.20 -1.18 6.68
C GLY A 63 -12.56 -1.83 7.93
N HIS A 64 -11.33 -2.33 7.84
CA HIS A 64 -10.62 -2.99 8.94
C HIS A 64 -9.38 -2.19 9.36
N ASP A 65 -9.25 -1.89 10.65
CA ASP A 65 -8.10 -1.14 11.17
C ASP A 65 -6.80 -1.95 11.23
N ARG A 66 -6.90 -3.28 11.15
CA ARG A 66 -5.75 -4.19 11.18
C ARG A 66 -5.60 -4.87 9.83
N VAL A 67 -4.57 -4.46 9.09
CA VAL A 67 -4.26 -5.03 7.78
C VAL A 67 -2.93 -5.78 7.76
N VAL A 68 -2.88 -6.91 7.08
CA VAL A 68 -1.68 -7.73 6.85
C VAL A 68 -1.49 -7.87 5.35
N PHE A 69 -0.35 -7.41 4.83
CA PHE A 69 0.01 -7.51 3.42
C PHE A 69 1.52 -7.76 3.27
N GLY A 70 1.89 -8.44 2.18
CA GLY A 70 3.29 -8.69 1.84
C GLY A 70 3.93 -7.49 1.15
N THR A 71 5.24 -7.33 1.33
CA THR A 71 6.07 -6.35 0.63
C THR A 71 7.28 -7.09 0.07
N VAL A 72 7.59 -6.93 -1.21
CA VAL A 72 8.76 -7.53 -1.88
C VAL A 72 10.01 -6.67 -1.78
#